data_AF-A0AAX3W0P4-F1
#
_entry.id   AF-A0AAX3W0P4-F1
#
_cell.length_a   1.000
_cell.length_b   1.000
_cell.length_c   1.000
_cell.angle_alpha   90.00
_cell.angle_beta   90.00
_cell.angle_gamma   90.00
#
_symmetry.space_group_name_H-M   'P 1'
#
loop_
_entity.id
_entity.type
_entity.pdbx_description
1 polymer ?
#
loop_
_entity_poly.entity_id
_entity_poly.type
_entity_poly.pdbx_seq_one_letter_code
_entity_poly.pdbx_strand_id
1 'polypeptide(L)'
;MSKNIEIKMASDNGEQFYTRAHVDGLDGFEEYYQNLLTVADNLASFQADHIQDTGWLDYEVGTSGKNTLYSDDGFKCGIRRIFYVYGNAKTGQKYITQKMIRVNIRNFANGQQVAQLPSGFMKYTQTFYSRSGTGRQPIMVEIRSSGAVNVYIDSSNQSGSNNNNWIYAQFEWTE
;
A
#
# COMPACT_ATOMS: atom_id res chain seq x y z
N MET A 1 36.49 -17.69 -6.46
CA MET A 1 37.88 -18.14 -6.23
C MET A 1 38.10 -18.20 -4.74
N SER A 2 38.39 -19.38 -4.19
CA SER A 2 38.80 -19.51 -2.78
C SER A 2 40.16 -18.82 -2.61
N LYS A 3 40.27 -17.85 -1.70
CA LYS A 3 41.58 -17.34 -1.28
C LYS A 3 42.15 -18.34 -0.28
N ASN A 4 43.28 -18.96 -0.60
CA ASN A 4 44.01 -19.77 0.36
C ASN A 4 44.55 -18.84 1.45
N ILE A 5 44.01 -18.98 2.67
CA ILE A 5 44.52 -18.31 3.86
C ILE A 5 45.51 -19.27 4.51
N GLU A 6 46.79 -18.92 4.48
CA GLU A 6 47.85 -19.66 5.19
C GLU A 6 47.97 -19.10 6.62
N ILE A 7 47.68 -19.93 7.63
CA ILE A 7 47.96 -19.60 9.02
C ILE A 7 49.37 -20.09 9.34
N LYS A 8 50.31 -19.16 9.56
CA LYS A 8 51.70 -19.49 9.91
C LYS A 8 51.84 -19.63 11.42
N MET A 9 52.35 -20.76 11.87
CA MET A 9 52.70 -21.01 13.28
C MET A 9 54.07 -20.40 13.59
N ALA A 10 54.22 -19.77 14.74
CA ALA A 10 55.52 -19.40 15.28
C ALA A 10 56.09 -20.59 16.06
N SER A 11 57.42 -20.65 16.21
CA SER A 11 58.08 -21.66 17.05
C SER A 11 59.00 -21.00 18.05
N ASP A 12 58.93 -21.44 19.31
CA ASP A 12 59.87 -21.07 20.37
C ASP A 12 60.30 -22.35 21.08
N ASN A 13 61.61 -22.56 21.22
CA ASN A 13 62.20 -23.79 21.78
C ASN A 13 61.68 -25.12 21.20
N GLY A 14 61.28 -25.13 19.93
CA GLY A 14 60.78 -26.33 19.23
C GLY A 14 59.29 -26.63 19.45
N GLU A 15 58.61 -25.87 20.30
CA GLU A 15 57.15 -25.92 20.42
C GLU A 15 56.51 -24.93 19.43
N GLN A 16 55.58 -25.45 18.63
CA GLN A 16 54.80 -24.63 17.71
C GLN A 16 53.64 -23.99 18.47
N PHE A 17 53.48 -22.67 18.34
CA PHE A 17 52.38 -21.93 18.92
C PHE A 17 51.86 -20.88 17.95
N TYR A 18 50.58 -20.55 18.08
CA TYR A 18 50.01 -19.40 17.39
C TYR A 18 50.29 -18.14 18.21
N THR A 19 50.85 -17.11 17.59
CA THR A 19 51.06 -15.83 18.27
C THR A 19 49.71 -15.26 18.68
N ARG A 20 49.60 -14.73 19.90
CA ARG A 20 48.35 -14.22 20.50
C ARG A 20 47.54 -13.29 19.59
N ALA A 21 48.20 -12.42 18.81
CA ALA A 21 47.55 -11.54 17.83
C ALA A 21 46.79 -12.28 16.70
N HIS A 22 47.21 -13.49 16.32
CA HIS A 22 46.52 -14.33 15.35
C HIS A 22 45.30 -15.04 15.96
N VAL A 23 45.34 -15.35 17.25
CA VAL A 23 44.22 -15.99 17.97
C VAL A 23 43.13 -14.96 18.25
N ASP A 24 43.50 -13.79 18.77
CA ASP A 24 42.59 -12.66 19.02
C ASP A 24 41.95 -12.12 17.73
N GLY A 25 42.61 -12.30 16.58
CA GLY A 25 42.05 -11.94 15.27
C GLY A 25 41.09 -12.98 14.69
N LEU A 26 41.13 -14.23 15.16
CA LEU A 26 40.18 -15.30 14.80
C LEU A 26 38.96 -15.28 15.75
N ASP A 27 39.22 -15.00 17.02
CA ASP A 27 38.26 -14.87 18.10
C ASP A 27 37.41 -13.60 17.89
N GLY A 28 36.16 -13.77 17.45
CA GLY A 28 35.26 -12.67 17.08
C GLY A 28 34.82 -12.68 15.61
N PHE A 29 35.49 -13.41 14.71
CA PHE A 29 34.94 -13.64 13.36
C PHE A 29 33.66 -14.48 13.42
N GLU A 30 33.63 -15.49 14.28
CA GLU A 30 32.44 -16.33 14.50
C GLU A 30 31.25 -15.45 14.93
N GLU A 31 31.44 -14.58 15.92
CA GLU A 31 30.42 -13.66 16.40
C GLU A 31 29.98 -12.67 15.31
N TYR A 32 30.93 -12.13 14.54
CA TYR A 32 30.63 -11.26 13.41
C TYR A 32 29.79 -11.97 12.33
N TYR A 33 30.13 -13.21 11.98
CA TYR A 33 29.37 -14.01 11.02
C TYR A 33 27.97 -14.34 11.56
N GLN A 34 27.83 -14.70 12.83
CA GLN A 34 26.53 -14.95 13.46
C GLN A 34 25.67 -13.68 13.51
N ASN A 35 26.27 -12.52 13.79
CA ASN A 35 25.58 -11.24 13.75
C ASN A 35 25.11 -10.90 12.33
N LEU A 36 25.93 -11.15 11.30
CA LEU A 36 25.54 -11.00 9.89
C LEU A 36 24.38 -11.90 9.51
N LEU A 37 24.42 -13.17 9.91
CA LEU A 37 23.34 -14.14 9.66
C LEU A 37 22.05 -13.70 10.36
N THR A 38 22.15 -13.28 11.62
CA THR A 38 21.01 -12.79 12.40
C THR A 38 20.38 -11.55 11.76
N VAL A 39 21.18 -10.60 11.28
CA VAL A 39 20.68 -9.42 10.56
C VAL A 39 20.00 -9.84 9.25
N ALA A 40 20.60 -10.76 8.50
CA ALA A 40 20.02 -11.27 7.25
C ALA A 40 18.67 -11.97 7.50
N ASP A 41 18.58 -12.80 8.54
CA ASP A 41 17.36 -13.50 8.92
C ASP A 41 16.28 -12.55 9.44
N ASN A 42 16.65 -11.51 10.21
CA ASN A 42 15.73 -10.47 10.67
C ASN A 42 15.20 -9.63 9.49
N LEU A 43 16.04 -9.33 8.50
CA LEU A 43 15.59 -8.61 7.30
C LEU A 43 14.67 -9.50 6.44
N ALA A 44 15.00 -10.78 6.31
CA ALA A 44 14.18 -11.74 5.60
C ALA A 44 12.81 -11.96 6.29
N SER A 45 12.78 -12.00 7.63
CA SER A 45 11.54 -12.15 8.39
C SER A 45 10.66 -10.90 8.35
N PHE A 46 11.25 -9.70 8.39
CA PHE A 46 10.52 -8.44 8.16
C PHE A 46 9.84 -8.42 6.77
N GLN A 47 10.47 -9.03 5.76
CA GLN A 47 9.89 -9.12 4.42
C GLN A 47 8.88 -10.26 4.27
N ALA A 48 8.91 -11.29 5.12
CA ALA A 48 8.12 -12.51 4.95
C ALA A 48 6.63 -12.33 5.30
N ASP A 49 6.31 -11.64 6.40
CA ASP A 49 4.93 -11.41 6.84
C ASP A 49 4.79 -9.98 7.36
N HIS A 50 4.23 -9.08 6.55
CA HIS A 50 4.05 -7.70 6.97
C HIS A 50 2.82 -7.05 6.31
N ILE A 51 2.32 -6.01 6.98
CA ILE A 51 1.21 -5.18 6.51
C ILE A 51 1.75 -3.78 6.26
N GLN A 52 1.56 -3.26 5.05
CA GLN A 52 1.84 -1.87 4.72
C GLN A 52 0.52 -1.15 4.51
N ASP A 53 0.29 -0.08 5.26
CA ASP A 53 -0.91 0.74 5.16
C ASP A 53 -0.52 2.18 4.82
N THR A 54 -1.07 2.70 3.72
CA THR A 54 -0.82 4.09 3.31
C THR A 54 -1.49 5.12 4.20
N GLY A 55 -2.42 4.70 5.06
CA GLY A 55 -3.40 5.61 5.65
C GLY A 55 -4.33 6.21 4.59
N TRP A 56 -5.15 7.17 5.00
CA TRP A 56 -6.00 7.92 4.08
C TRP A 56 -5.22 9.05 3.43
N LEU A 57 -5.11 9.00 2.11
CA LEU A 57 -4.49 10.04 1.29
C LEU A 57 -5.59 10.82 0.57
N ASP A 58 -5.57 12.15 0.68
CA ASP A 58 -6.52 13.02 -0.02
C ASP A 58 -6.31 12.94 -1.55
N TYR A 59 -7.36 13.23 -2.32
CA TYR A 59 -7.30 13.35 -3.77
C TYR A 59 -8.13 14.54 -4.26
N GLU A 60 -7.72 15.13 -5.38
CA GLU A 60 -8.41 16.29 -5.95
C GLU A 60 -9.73 15.93 -6.63
N VAL A 61 -10.72 16.81 -6.47
CA VAL A 61 -12.05 16.67 -7.05
C VAL A 61 -12.34 17.91 -7.89
N GLY A 62 -12.82 17.70 -9.12
CA GLY A 62 -13.14 18.76 -10.07
C GLY A 62 -14.48 19.47 -9.81
N THR A 63 -15.10 19.28 -8.65
CA THR A 63 -16.38 19.90 -8.27
C THR A 63 -16.16 20.82 -7.06
N SER A 64 -16.96 21.89 -6.95
CA SER A 64 -16.91 22.81 -5.81
C SER A 64 -17.42 22.22 -4.50
N GLY A 65 -17.99 21.00 -4.53
CA GLY A 65 -18.67 20.36 -3.41
C GLY A 65 -17.86 19.31 -2.66
N LYS A 66 -16.53 19.32 -2.75
CA LYS A 66 -15.65 18.35 -2.06
C LYS A 66 -15.77 18.52 -0.53
N ASN A 67 -16.00 17.41 0.17
CA ASN A 67 -16.02 17.33 1.64
C ASN A 67 -17.07 18.21 2.33
N THR A 68 -18.17 18.57 1.64
CA THR A 68 -19.20 19.45 2.21
C THR A 68 -20.36 18.71 2.87
N LEU A 69 -20.56 17.40 2.63
CA LEU A 69 -21.50 16.63 3.44
C LEU A 69 -20.86 16.27 4.77
N TYR A 70 -21.62 16.49 5.85
CA TYR A 70 -21.18 16.16 7.21
C TYR A 70 -19.79 16.77 7.47
N SER A 71 -19.65 18.08 7.25
CA SER A 71 -18.34 18.76 7.26
C SER A 71 -17.62 18.65 8.60
N ASP A 72 -18.38 18.50 9.68
CA ASP A 72 -17.88 18.60 11.05
C ASP A 72 -17.58 17.22 11.65
N ASP A 73 -18.33 16.18 11.27
CA ASP A 73 -18.31 14.84 11.85
C ASP A 73 -18.21 13.69 10.82
N GLY A 74 -18.17 14.03 9.52
CA GLY A 74 -18.08 13.08 8.43
C GLY A 74 -16.66 12.76 7.97
N PHE A 75 -16.55 11.77 7.07
CA PHE A 75 -15.30 11.48 6.42
C PHE A 75 -15.04 12.41 5.23
N LYS A 76 -13.76 12.68 5.00
CA LYS A 76 -13.27 13.38 3.81
C LYS A 76 -12.96 12.38 2.69
N CYS A 77 -13.00 12.86 1.45
CA CYS A 77 -12.45 12.19 0.28
C CYS A 77 -11.05 11.69 0.59
N GLY A 78 -10.80 10.44 0.25
CA GLY A 78 -9.47 9.88 0.36
C GLY A 78 -9.40 8.48 -0.22
N ILE A 79 -8.21 8.07 -0.58
CA ILE A 79 -7.88 6.71 -0.99
C ILE A 79 -6.98 6.08 0.06
N ARG A 80 -7.08 4.76 0.22
CA ARG A 80 -6.22 3.98 1.10
C ARG A 80 -5.89 2.66 0.44
N ARG A 81 -4.65 2.21 0.63
CA ARG A 81 -4.19 0.91 0.17
C ARG A 81 -3.53 0.19 1.34
N ILE A 82 -3.96 -1.04 1.56
CA ILE A 82 -3.36 -1.95 2.53
C ILE A 82 -2.79 -3.14 1.76
N PHE A 83 -1.48 -3.34 1.89
CA PHE A 83 -0.75 -4.41 1.25
C PHE A 83 -0.39 -5.46 2.30
N TYR A 84 -0.89 -6.67 2.09
CA TYR A 84 -0.61 -7.82 2.94
C TYR A 84 0.38 -8.71 2.20
N VAL A 85 1.58 -8.84 2.74
CA VAL A 85 2.55 -9.85 2.33
C VAL A 85 2.48 -10.97 3.34
N TYR A 86 2.26 -12.19 2.86
CA TYR A 86 2.27 -13.35 3.74
C TYR A 86 2.82 -14.59 3.07
N GLY A 87 3.39 -15.48 3.87
CA GLY A 87 4.00 -16.71 3.41
C GLY A 87 5.52 -16.62 3.35
N ASN A 88 6.17 -17.77 3.14
CA ASN A 88 7.62 -17.86 3.26
C ASN A 88 8.30 -17.40 1.97
N ALA A 89 9.21 -16.42 2.08
CA ALA A 89 9.96 -15.87 0.95
C ALA A 89 10.72 -16.93 0.12
N LYS A 90 11.11 -18.06 0.73
CA LYS A 90 11.81 -19.17 0.05
C LYS A 90 10.86 -20.15 -0.66
N THR A 91 9.62 -20.30 -0.21
CA THR A 91 8.69 -21.31 -0.74
C THR A 91 7.49 -20.72 -1.49
N GLY A 92 7.28 -19.41 -1.40
CA GLY A 92 6.27 -18.66 -2.13
C GLY A 92 5.60 -17.61 -1.26
N GLN A 93 5.86 -16.33 -1.58
CA GLN A 93 5.11 -15.21 -1.01
C GLN A 93 3.77 -15.01 -1.73
N LYS A 94 2.76 -14.64 -0.94
CA LYS A 94 1.44 -14.25 -1.41
C LYS A 94 1.22 -12.78 -1.09
N TYR A 95 0.46 -12.13 -1.97
CA TYR A 95 0.17 -10.72 -1.91
C TYR A 95 -1.33 -10.53 -2.00
N ILE A 96 -1.91 -9.80 -1.05
CA ILE A 96 -3.29 -9.32 -1.13
C ILE A 96 -3.23 -7.80 -1.04
N THR A 97 -3.87 -7.12 -1.98
CA THR A 97 -4.00 -5.66 -1.92
C THR A 97 -5.44 -5.29 -1.67
N GLN A 98 -5.75 -4.81 -0.46
CA GLN A 98 -7.04 -4.18 -0.17
C GLN A 98 -6.95 -2.70 -0.51
N LYS A 99 -7.92 -2.20 -1.25
CA LYS A 99 -8.02 -0.79 -1.65
C LYS A 99 -9.35 -0.24 -1.23
N MET A 100 -9.33 1.03 -0.86
CA MET A 100 -10.49 1.73 -0.35
C MET A 100 -10.54 3.14 -0.94
N ILE A 101 -11.76 3.63 -1.14
CA ILE A 101 -12.01 5.02 -1.51
C ILE A 101 -13.17 5.56 -0.71
N ARG A 102 -13.02 6.79 -0.22
CA ARG A 102 -14.08 7.62 0.33
C ARG A 102 -14.44 8.68 -0.70
N VAL A 103 -15.73 8.80 -0.98
CA VAL A 103 -16.28 9.78 -1.91
C VAL A 103 -17.26 10.64 -1.14
N ASN A 104 -16.92 11.91 -0.94
CA ASN A 104 -17.74 12.95 -0.31
C ASN A 104 -17.75 14.17 -1.23
N ILE A 105 -18.69 14.20 -2.18
CA ILE A 105 -18.75 15.22 -3.22
C ILE A 105 -20.19 15.69 -3.46
N ARG A 106 -20.33 16.94 -3.91
CA ARG A 106 -21.57 17.51 -4.42
C ARG A 106 -21.39 18.20 -5.78
N ASN A 107 -22.51 18.62 -6.35
CA ASN A 107 -22.60 19.55 -7.48
C ASN A 107 -21.96 18.99 -8.76
N PHE A 108 -22.24 17.72 -9.05
CA PHE A 108 -21.80 17.07 -10.28
C PHE A 108 -22.98 16.77 -11.21
N ALA A 109 -22.69 16.75 -12.51
CA ALA A 109 -23.61 16.34 -13.55
C ALA A 109 -23.50 14.84 -13.85
N ASN A 110 -24.53 14.28 -14.50
CA ASN A 110 -24.48 12.93 -15.03
C ASN A 110 -23.33 12.78 -16.05
N GLY A 111 -22.55 11.70 -15.95
CA GLY A 111 -21.44 11.40 -16.85
C GLY A 111 -20.17 12.24 -16.61
N GLN A 112 -20.14 13.06 -15.55
CA GLN A 112 -18.99 13.90 -15.24
C GLN A 112 -17.82 13.07 -14.69
N GLN A 113 -16.61 13.34 -15.17
CA GLN A 113 -15.40 12.94 -14.46
C GLN A 113 -15.19 13.88 -13.27
N VAL A 114 -15.32 13.34 -12.06
CA VAL A 114 -15.27 14.13 -10.81
C VAL A 114 -13.89 14.15 -10.17
N ALA A 115 -13.02 13.18 -10.48
CA ALA A 115 -11.66 13.13 -9.93
C ALA A 115 -10.71 12.38 -10.87
N GLN A 116 -9.41 12.51 -10.58
CA GLN A 116 -8.33 11.76 -11.20
C GLN A 116 -7.42 11.22 -10.09
N LEU A 117 -7.46 9.91 -9.87
CA LEU A 117 -6.61 9.22 -8.92
C LEU A 117 -5.20 9.00 -9.50
N PRO A 118 -4.19 8.72 -8.66
CA PRO A 118 -2.86 8.35 -9.13
C PRO A 118 -2.89 7.17 -10.09
N SER A 119 -2.11 7.26 -11.17
CA SER A 119 -1.95 6.18 -12.13
C SER A 119 -1.45 4.90 -11.43
N GLY A 120 -2.02 3.76 -11.78
CA GLY A 120 -1.71 2.47 -11.13
C GLY A 120 -2.40 2.23 -9.79
N PHE A 121 -3.20 3.18 -9.28
CA PHE A 121 -4.03 2.91 -8.09
C PHE A 121 -5.11 1.86 -8.39
N MET A 122 -5.65 1.79 -9.60
CA MET A 122 -6.61 0.76 -10.03
C MET A 122 -5.93 -0.26 -10.94
N LYS A 123 -6.11 -1.56 -10.71
CA LYS A 123 -5.65 -2.60 -11.67
C LYS A 123 -6.66 -2.82 -12.79
N TYR A 124 -7.95 -2.84 -12.42
CA TYR A 124 -9.08 -2.99 -13.34
C TYR A 124 -10.09 -1.87 -13.10
N THR A 125 -10.94 -1.63 -14.10
CA THR A 125 -12.10 -0.76 -13.90
C THR A 125 -13.04 -1.39 -12.87
N GLN A 126 -13.44 -0.61 -11.88
CA GLN A 126 -14.39 -1.02 -10.85
C GLN A 126 -15.62 -0.10 -10.89
N THR A 127 -16.78 -0.66 -10.62
CA THR A 127 -18.05 0.07 -10.58
C THR A 127 -18.73 -0.18 -9.25
N PHE A 128 -19.10 0.90 -8.58
CA PHE A 128 -19.78 0.88 -7.30
C PHE A 128 -21.09 1.65 -7.37
N TYR A 129 -22.00 1.40 -6.44
CA TYR A 129 -23.24 2.15 -6.32
C TYR A 129 -23.29 2.84 -4.97
N SER A 130 -23.37 4.17 -4.97
CA SER A 130 -23.58 4.94 -3.76
C SER A 130 -25.07 5.11 -3.47
N ARG A 131 -25.42 5.23 -2.19
CA ARG A 131 -26.69 5.84 -1.83
C ARG A 131 -26.82 7.21 -2.49
N SER A 132 -28.04 7.59 -2.79
CA SER A 132 -28.41 8.92 -3.23
C SER A 132 -29.41 9.53 -2.24
N GLY A 133 -29.91 10.73 -2.54
CA GLY A 133 -30.97 11.36 -1.75
C GLY A 133 -32.22 10.48 -1.66
N THR A 134 -33.02 10.68 -0.61
CA THR A 134 -34.28 9.97 -0.39
C THR A 134 -35.16 10.01 -1.66
N GLY A 135 -35.67 8.85 -2.07
CA GLY A 135 -36.54 8.72 -3.25
C GLY A 135 -35.81 8.72 -4.60
N ARG A 136 -34.47 8.66 -4.62
CA ARG A 136 -33.66 8.56 -5.85
C ARG A 136 -33.00 7.18 -5.94
N GLN A 137 -32.73 6.74 -7.16
CA GLN A 137 -31.93 5.57 -7.49
C GLN A 137 -30.47 5.79 -7.11
N PRO A 138 -29.71 4.71 -6.81
CA PRO A 138 -28.28 4.80 -6.53
C PRO A 138 -27.49 5.52 -7.64
N ILE A 139 -26.44 6.25 -7.25
CA ILE A 139 -25.52 6.88 -8.21
C ILE A 139 -24.38 5.90 -8.46
N MET A 140 -24.10 5.61 -9.72
CA MET A 140 -22.99 4.76 -10.11
C MET A 140 -21.68 5.56 -10.04
N VAL A 141 -20.66 4.97 -9.42
CA VAL A 141 -19.28 5.46 -9.39
C VAL A 141 -18.42 4.48 -10.15
N GLU A 142 -17.94 4.87 -11.33
CA GLU A 142 -16.98 4.11 -12.13
C GLU A 142 -15.58 4.66 -11.86
N ILE A 143 -14.65 3.78 -11.51
CA ILE A 143 -13.23 4.13 -11.40
C ILE A 143 -12.48 3.29 -12.43
N ARG A 144 -11.97 3.95 -13.47
CA ARG A 144 -11.24 3.29 -14.56
C ARG A 144 -9.83 2.90 -14.13
N SER A 145 -9.23 1.94 -14.83
CA SER A 145 -7.81 1.57 -14.63
C SER A 145 -6.84 2.75 -14.80
N SER A 146 -7.23 3.79 -15.55
CA SER A 146 -6.48 5.04 -15.67
C SER A 146 -6.54 5.95 -14.44
N GLY A 147 -7.35 5.61 -13.42
CA GLY A 147 -7.61 6.43 -12.24
C GLY A 147 -8.73 7.47 -12.44
N ALA A 148 -9.34 7.57 -13.61
CA ALA A 148 -10.47 8.47 -13.84
C ALA A 148 -11.70 8.01 -13.03
N VAL A 149 -12.28 8.91 -12.25
CA VAL A 149 -13.50 8.66 -11.46
C VAL A 149 -14.68 9.35 -12.14
N ASN A 150 -15.61 8.56 -12.68
CA ASN A 150 -16.81 9.04 -13.36
C ASN A 150 -18.05 8.72 -12.52
N VAL A 151 -19.06 9.59 -12.61
CA VAL A 151 -20.34 9.39 -11.92
C VAL A 151 -21.49 9.35 -12.90
N TYR A 152 -22.40 8.40 -12.74
CA TYR A 152 -23.59 8.26 -13.59
C TYR A 152 -24.86 8.22 -12.73
N ILE A 153 -25.84 9.01 -13.15
CA ILE A 153 -27.13 9.17 -12.49
C ILE A 153 -28.17 8.44 -13.33
N ASP A 154 -29.04 7.68 -12.69
CA ASP A 154 -30.14 7.00 -13.39
C ASP A 154 -31.02 8.00 -14.17
N SER A 155 -31.42 7.61 -15.39
CA SER A 155 -32.22 8.46 -16.29
C SER A 155 -33.51 9.00 -15.65
N SER A 156 -34.15 8.21 -14.77
CA SER A 156 -35.35 8.63 -14.03
C SER A 156 -35.09 9.76 -13.03
N ASN A 157 -33.84 10.05 -12.72
CA ASN A 157 -33.43 11.06 -11.74
C ASN A 157 -32.60 12.20 -12.33
N GLN A 158 -32.45 12.25 -13.66
CA GLN A 158 -31.72 13.30 -14.38
C GLN A 158 -32.56 14.56 -14.63
N SER A 159 -33.88 14.51 -14.45
CA SER A 159 -34.80 15.65 -14.71
C SER A 159 -34.80 16.74 -13.63
N GLY A 160 -34.11 16.53 -12.50
CA GLY A 160 -33.93 17.54 -11.44
C GLY A 160 -32.70 18.44 -11.66
N SER A 161 -32.61 19.57 -10.95
CA SER A 161 -31.47 20.51 -11.03
C SER A 161 -30.12 19.78 -10.98
N ASN A 162 -29.31 19.95 -12.03
CA ASN A 162 -27.99 19.34 -12.22
C ASN A 162 -26.97 19.66 -11.11
N ASN A 163 -27.30 20.55 -10.17
CA ASN A 163 -26.38 21.14 -9.22
C ASN A 163 -26.61 20.72 -7.76
N ASN A 164 -27.42 19.69 -7.47
CA ASN A 164 -27.61 19.20 -6.09
C ASN A 164 -27.40 17.68 -5.94
N ASN A 165 -26.75 17.05 -6.91
CA ASN A 165 -26.35 15.66 -6.77
C ASN A 165 -25.21 15.56 -5.77
N TRP A 166 -25.22 14.49 -4.99
CA TRP A 166 -24.22 14.25 -3.97
C TRP A 166 -23.93 12.78 -3.78
N ILE A 167 -22.70 12.49 -3.36
CA ILE A 167 -22.25 11.15 -2.96
C ILE A 167 -21.58 11.29 -1.61
N TYR A 168 -21.99 10.44 -0.67
CA TYR A 168 -21.30 10.21 0.60
C TYR A 168 -21.26 8.70 0.82
N ALA A 169 -20.17 8.07 0.34
CA ALA A 169 -19.98 6.63 0.41
C ALA A 169 -18.50 6.25 0.55
N GLN A 170 -18.27 5.09 1.15
CA GLN A 170 -16.97 4.42 1.18
C GLN A 170 -17.11 3.09 0.45
N PHE A 171 -16.14 2.80 -0.43
CA PHE A 171 -16.05 1.52 -1.13
C PHE A 171 -14.72 0.85 -0.82
N GLU A 172 -14.74 -0.47 -0.81
CA GLU A 172 -13.56 -1.31 -0.63
C GLU A 172 -13.58 -2.46 -1.63
N TRP A 173 -12.40 -2.87 -2.07
CA TRP A 173 -12.21 -4.03 -2.93
C TRP A 173 -10.82 -4.63 -2.72
N THR A 174 -10.66 -5.87 -3.17
CA THR A 174 -9.41 -6.62 -3.07
C THR A 174 -8.93 -6.97 -4.47
N GLU A 175 -7.63 -6.79 -4.72
CA GLU A 175 -6.94 -7.12 -5.97
C GLU A 175 -5.71 -8.01 -5.76
#